data_AF-A0A431HRQ8-F1
#
_entry.id   AF-A0A431HRQ8-F1
#
_cell.length_a   1.000
_cell.length_b   1.000
_cell.length_c   1.000
_cell.angle_alpha   90.00
_cell.angle_beta   90.00
_cell.angle_gamma   90.00
#
_symmetry.space_group_name_H-M   'P 1'
#
loop_
_entity.id
_entity.type
_entity.pdbx_description
1 polymer ?
#
loop_
_entity_poly.entity_id
_entity_poly.type
_entity_poly.pdbx_seq_one_letter_code
_entity_poly.pdbx_strand_id
1 'polypeptide(L)'
;MFGISFGELIIIAIVAVITFGPEQLPIIAKKLGQIVAYFKNTKNNITEQIYQHVGIDEFNQLKNDISQTVDDIRGSLNLNQHYEYSESIANYSLDEFLYQPELDFDSQPELFDE
;
A
#
# COMPACT_ATOMS: atom_id res chain seq x y z
N MET A 1 1.05 -0.75 -8.55
CA MET A 1 1.44 -0.59 -9.97
C MET A 1 0.50 0.43 -10.60
N PHE A 2 0.86 1.71 -10.58
CA PHE A 2 0.11 2.77 -11.27
C PHE A 2 1.13 3.79 -11.76
N GLY A 3 1.45 3.69 -13.06
CA GLY A 3 2.28 4.65 -13.76
C GLY A 3 1.59 4.96 -15.07
N ILE A 4 0.54 5.78 -15.02
CA ILE A 4 -0.10 6.29 -16.24
C ILE A 4 0.89 7.30 -16.83
N SER A 5 1.44 6.94 -17.98
CA SER A 5 2.29 7.83 -18.77
C SER A 5 1.46 8.90 -19.49
N PHE A 6 2.12 9.99 -19.90
CA PHE A 6 1.46 11.06 -20.65
C PHE A 6 0.82 10.54 -21.96
N GLY A 7 1.46 9.56 -22.62
CA GLY A 7 0.93 8.95 -23.84
C GLY A 7 -0.36 8.15 -23.61
N GLU A 8 -0.42 7.36 -22.54
CA GLU A 8 -1.62 6.62 -22.17
C GLU A 8 -2.78 7.56 -21.82
N LEU A 9 -2.51 8.68 -21.16
CA LEU A 9 -3.52 9.70 -20.88
C LEU A 9 -4.15 10.27 -22.15
N ILE A 10 -3.35 10.54 -23.18
CA ILE A 10 -3.85 11.03 -24.48
C ILE A 10 -4.74 9.97 -25.14
N ILE A 11 -4.35 8.70 -25.12
CA ILE A 11 -5.14 7.61 -25.70
C ILE A 11 -6.51 7.53 -25.00
N ILE A 12 -6.53 7.57 -23.67
CA ILE A 12 -7.76 7.56 -22.88
C ILE A 12 -8.63 8.78 -23.21
N ALA A 13 -8.02 9.97 -23.36
CA ALA A 13 -8.74 11.17 -23.72
C ALA A 13 -9.40 11.04 -25.11
N ILE A 14 -8.70 10.48 -26.10
CA ILE A 14 -9.25 10.23 -27.44
C ILE A 14 -10.44 9.26 -27.37
N VAL A 15 -10.30 8.14 -26.65
CA VAL A 15 -11.39 7.16 -26.48
C VAL A 15 -12.61 7.81 -25.80
N ALA A 16 -12.38 8.66 -24.79
CA ALA A 16 -13.45 9.39 -24.13
C ALA A 16 -14.12 10.41 -25.06
N VAL A 17 -13.35 11.13 -25.89
CA VAL A 17 -13.90 12.04 -26.93
C VAL A 17 -14.77 11.26 -27.91
N ILE A 18 -14.36 10.08 -28.35
CA ILE A 18 -15.13 9.28 -29.31
C ILE A 18 -16.41 8.75 -28.66
N THR A 19 -16.33 8.30 -27.41
CA THR A 19 -17.45 7.68 -26.69
C THR A 19 -18.52 8.70 -26.29
N PHE A 20 -18.11 9.85 -25.76
CA PHE A 20 -19.00 10.85 -25.20
C PHE A 20 -19.15 12.09 -26.09
N GLY A 21 -18.23 12.32 -27.03
CA GLY A 21 -18.15 13.51 -27.86
C GLY A 21 -17.19 14.58 -27.29
N PRO A 22 -16.51 15.36 -28.15
CA PRO A 22 -15.56 16.40 -27.74
C PRO A 22 -16.24 17.55 -26.99
N GLU A 23 -17.54 17.73 -27.17
CA GLU A 23 -18.31 18.79 -26.53
C GLU A 23 -18.67 18.44 -25.07
N GLN A 24 -18.77 17.14 -24.74
CA GLN A 24 -19.17 16.69 -23.40
C GLN A 24 -18.00 16.62 -22.40
N LEU A 25 -16.80 16.25 -22.86
CA LEU A 25 -15.59 16.25 -22.03
C LEU A 25 -15.33 17.57 -21.30
N PRO A 26 -15.31 18.74 -21.96
CA PRO A 26 -15.09 20.02 -21.29
C PRO A 26 -16.24 20.37 -20.34
N ILE A 27 -17.46 19.94 -20.62
CA ILE A 27 -18.61 20.17 -19.73
C ILE A 27 -18.44 19.36 -18.43
N ILE A 28 -18.08 18.08 -18.52
CA ILE A 28 -17.85 17.21 -17.36
C ILE A 28 -16.63 17.69 -16.57
N ALA A 29 -15.54 18.03 -17.26
CA ALA A 29 -14.34 18.59 -16.64
C ALA A 29 -14.61 19.90 -15.91
N LYS A 30 -15.46 20.79 -16.47
CA LYS A 30 -15.90 22.02 -15.80
C LYS A 30 -16.69 21.72 -14.53
N LYS A 31 -17.61 20.75 -14.56
CA LYS A 31 -18.40 20.36 -13.38
C LYS A 31 -17.53 19.77 -12.26
N LEU A 32 -16.62 18.85 -12.61
CA LEU A 32 -15.68 18.27 -11.65
C LEU A 32 -14.69 19.32 -11.13
N GLY A 33 -14.17 20.16 -12.03
CA GLY A 33 -13.25 21.24 -11.70
C GLY A 33 -13.88 22.29 -10.79
N GLN A 34 -15.17 22.60 -10.96
CA GLN A 34 -15.91 23.46 -10.04
C GLN A 34 -15.97 22.86 -8.64
N ILE A 35 -16.33 21.58 -8.50
CA ILE A 35 -16.36 20.88 -7.21
C ILE A 35 -14.98 20.95 -6.52
N VAL A 36 -13.93 20.59 -7.24
CA VAL A 36 -12.55 20.67 -6.73
C VAL A 36 -12.16 22.11 -6.39
N ALA A 37 -12.56 23.10 -7.19
CA ALA A 37 -12.30 24.51 -6.94
C ALA A 37 -13.03 25.01 -5.69
N TYR A 38 -14.27 24.56 -5.45
CA TYR A 38 -14.99 24.85 -4.21
C TYR A 38 -14.22 24.28 -3.01
N PHE A 39 -13.79 23.02 -3.04
CA PHE A 39 -12.97 22.45 -1.96
C PHE A 39 -11.62 23.16 -1.80
N LYS A 40 -10.97 23.57 -2.89
CA LYS A 40 -9.71 24.31 -2.84
C LYS A 40 -9.88 25.68 -2.19
N ASN A 41 -10.94 26.40 -2.55
CA ASN A 41 -11.18 27.76 -2.07
C ASN A 41 -11.76 27.80 -0.64
N THR A 42 -12.41 26.71 -0.18
CA THR A 42 -12.93 26.60 1.19
C THR A 42 -11.83 26.34 2.23
N LYS A 43 -10.62 25.92 1.83
CA LYS A 43 -9.49 25.73 2.77
C LYS A 43 -9.08 27.02 3.48
N ASN A 44 -9.07 28.16 2.78
CA ASN A 44 -8.64 29.42 3.38
C ASN A 44 -9.58 29.87 4.51
N ASN A 45 -10.89 29.71 4.32
CA ASN A 45 -11.89 30.12 5.32
C ASN A 45 -12.02 29.15 6.49
N ILE A 46 -11.86 27.84 6.27
CA ILE A 46 -11.83 26.85 7.36
C ILE A 46 -10.60 27.05 8.23
N THR A 47 -9.45 27.31 7.61
CA THR A 47 -8.19 27.50 8.34
C THR A 47 -8.18 28.81 9.13
N GLU A 48 -8.57 29.95 8.55
CA GLU A 48 -8.62 31.23 9.30
C GLU A 48 -9.70 31.27 10.40
N GLN A 49 -10.87 30.65 10.20
CA GLN A 49 -11.93 30.63 11.21
C GLN A 49 -11.65 29.63 12.34
N ILE A 50 -10.91 28.55 12.08
CA ILE A 50 -10.40 27.65 13.11
C ILE A 50 -9.34 28.35 13.97
N TYR A 51 -8.41 29.09 13.37
CA TYR A 51 -7.35 29.78 14.13
C TYR A 51 -7.84 30.88 15.08
N GLN A 52 -9.06 31.40 14.91
CA GLN A 52 -9.61 32.46 15.77
C GLN A 52 -10.61 31.99 16.84
N HIS A 53 -11.21 30.80 16.74
CA HIS A 53 -12.27 30.37 17.67
C HIS A 53 -12.20 28.90 18.12
N VAL A 54 -11.30 28.08 17.58
CA VAL A 54 -11.08 26.69 18.03
C VAL A 54 -9.59 26.61 18.38
N GLY A 55 -9.30 26.51 19.68
CA GLY A 55 -7.94 26.55 20.17
C GLY A 55 -7.10 25.49 19.47
N ILE A 56 -5.88 25.86 19.07
CA ILE A 56 -4.87 24.91 18.57
C ILE A 56 -4.75 23.68 19.51
N ASP A 57 -5.08 23.86 20.79
CA ASP A 57 -5.14 22.85 21.82
C ASP A 57 -6.17 21.74 21.56
N GLU A 58 -7.33 22.02 20.95
CA GLU A 58 -8.40 21.03 20.72
C GLU A 58 -8.09 20.16 19.50
N PHE A 59 -7.51 20.76 18.45
CA PHE A 59 -7.02 20.00 17.28
C PHE A 59 -5.79 19.15 17.64
N ASN A 60 -4.91 19.66 18.51
CA ASN A 60 -3.79 18.87 19.04
C ASN A 60 -4.28 17.74 19.94
N GLN A 61 -5.31 17.95 20.77
CA GLN A 61 -5.96 16.90 21.55
C GLN A 61 -6.57 15.83 20.65
N LEU A 62 -7.36 16.21 19.65
CA LEU A 62 -7.95 15.25 18.69
C LEU A 62 -6.88 14.47 17.92
N LYS A 63 -5.80 15.14 17.48
CA LYS A 63 -4.67 14.49 16.82
C LYS A 63 -3.96 13.51 17.76
N ASN A 64 -3.82 13.85 19.03
CA ASN A 64 -3.21 12.99 20.04
C ASN A 64 -4.12 11.78 20.35
N ASP A 65 -5.42 11.98 20.51
CA ASP A 65 -6.40 10.92 20.76
C ASP A 65 -6.47 9.93 19.59
N ILE A 66 -6.46 10.44 18.35
CA ILE A 66 -6.39 9.61 17.14
C ILE A 66 -5.06 8.88 17.04
N SER A 67 -3.94 9.54 17.34
CA SER A 67 -2.61 8.90 17.30
C SER A 67 -2.49 7.81 18.36
N GLN A 68 -2.97 8.06 19.58
CA GLN A 68 -3.03 7.07 20.67
C GLN A 68 -3.93 5.90 20.29
N THR A 69 -5.10 6.15 19.71
CA THR A 69 -5.99 5.09 19.23
C THR A 69 -5.32 4.24 18.14
N VAL A 70 -4.61 4.88 17.21
CA VAL A 70 -3.85 4.18 16.16
C VAL A 70 -2.69 3.38 16.74
N ASP A 71 -2.00 3.90 17.76
CA ASP A 71 -0.89 3.22 18.43
C ASP A 71 -1.38 2.08 19.34
N ASP A 72 -2.53 2.22 19.99
CA ASP A 72 -3.20 1.16 20.75
C ASP A 72 -3.74 0.07 19.83
N ILE A 73 -4.27 0.45 18.66
CA ILE A 73 -4.62 -0.48 17.59
C ILE A 73 -3.36 -1.17 17.08
N ARG A 74 -2.25 -0.46 16.84
CA ARG A 74 -0.98 -1.08 16.44
C ARG A 74 -0.36 -1.96 17.53
N GLY A 75 -0.53 -1.59 18.80
CA GLY A 75 -0.08 -2.34 19.97
C GLY A 75 -0.92 -3.59 20.21
N SER A 76 -2.22 -3.53 19.95
CA SER A 76 -3.12 -4.69 19.96
C SER A 76 -3.05 -5.52 18.68
N LEU A 77 -2.61 -4.95 17.56
CA LEU A 77 -2.29 -5.65 16.30
C LEU A 77 -0.84 -6.16 16.25
N ASN A 78 0.00 -5.83 17.24
CA ASN A 78 1.09 -6.71 17.70
C ASN A 78 0.50 -7.92 18.44
N LEU A 79 -0.49 -8.54 17.78
CA LEU A 79 -0.71 -9.96 17.85
C LEU A 79 0.64 -10.58 17.49
N ASN A 80 1.26 -11.23 18.47
CA ASN A 80 2.07 -12.40 18.19
C ASN A 80 1.20 -13.36 17.35
N GLN A 81 1.19 -13.15 16.03
CA GLN A 81 1.04 -14.23 15.09
C GLN A 81 2.39 -14.91 15.04
N HIS A 82 2.62 -15.74 16.06
CA HIS A 82 3.36 -16.97 15.84
C HIS A 82 2.49 -17.82 14.90
N TYR A 83 2.62 -17.58 13.60
CA TYR A 83 2.45 -18.58 12.56
C TYR A 83 3.63 -18.45 11.62
N GLU A 84 4.57 -19.33 11.90
CA GLU A 84 5.90 -19.54 11.35
C GLU A 84 5.82 -20.08 9.92
N TYR A 85 5.46 -19.25 8.92
CA TYR A 85 5.38 -19.71 7.51
C TYR A 85 5.76 -18.67 6.45
N SER A 86 6.49 -17.60 6.77
CA SER A 86 6.93 -16.63 5.73
C SER A 86 8.44 -16.37 5.63
N GLU A 87 9.26 -16.89 6.54
CA GLU A 87 10.72 -16.65 6.50
C GLU A 87 11.54 -17.79 5.88
N SER A 88 10.98 -18.99 5.68
CA SER A 88 11.73 -20.10 5.10
C SER A 88 11.82 -20.09 3.56
N ILE A 89 10.86 -19.49 2.84
CA ILE A 89 10.86 -19.58 1.36
C ILE A 89 11.87 -18.62 0.70
N ALA A 90 12.30 -17.56 1.40
CA ALA A 90 13.22 -16.58 0.83
C ALA A 90 14.71 -16.96 0.96
N ASN A 91 15.06 -17.86 1.90
CA ASN A 91 16.46 -18.16 2.23
C ASN A 91 16.81 -19.66 2.18
N TYR A 92 15.95 -20.54 1.65
CA TYR A 92 16.45 -21.81 1.12
C TYR A 92 17.14 -21.52 -0.21
N SER A 93 18.44 -21.28 -0.12
CA SER A 93 19.35 -21.31 -1.25
C SER A 93 19.06 -22.53 -2.12
N LEU A 94 18.66 -22.29 -3.38
CA LEU A 94 18.60 -23.30 -4.44
C LEU A 94 19.94 -24.00 -4.67
N ASP A 95 21.01 -23.52 -4.04
CA ASP A 95 22.31 -24.16 -3.97
C ASP A 95 22.27 -25.52 -3.25
N GLU A 96 21.34 -25.72 -2.29
CA GLU A 96 21.23 -26.99 -1.55
C GLU A 96 20.52 -28.09 -2.37
N PHE A 97 19.79 -27.72 -3.42
CA PHE A 97 19.10 -28.68 -4.30
C PHE A 97 20.05 -29.33 -5.32
N LEU A 98 21.23 -28.76 -5.54
CA LEU A 98 22.20 -29.22 -6.55
C LEU A 98 23.32 -30.08 -5.97
N TYR A 99 23.36 -30.29 -4.65
CA TYR A 99 24.22 -31.28 -4.02
C TYR A 99 23.42 -32.55 -3.76
N GLN A 100 23.42 -33.45 -4.74
CA GLN A 100 23.09 -34.85 -4.46
C GLN A 100 24.29 -35.47 -3.73
N PRO A 101 24.16 -35.93 -2.47
CA PRO A 101 25.16 -36.82 -1.93
C PRO A 101 25.13 -38.10 -2.77
N GLU A 102 26.27 -38.47 -3.33
CA GLU A 102 26.45 -39.80 -3.89
C GLU A 102 26.07 -40.82 -2.80
N LEU A 103 25.14 -41.71 -3.12
CA LEU A 103 24.83 -42.85 -2.27
C LEU A 103 26.07 -43.75 -2.23
N ASP A 104 26.87 -43.61 -1.18
CA ASP A 104 27.95 -44.53 -0.87
C ASP A 104 27.35 -45.84 -0.33
N PHE A 105 27.16 -46.80 -1.24
CA PHE A 105 26.61 -48.12 -0.94
C PHE A 105 27.64 -49.09 -0.34
N ASP A 106 28.86 -48.64 -0.04
CA ASP A 106 29.96 -49.57 0.27
C ASP A 106 30.25 -49.79 1.76
N SER A 107 29.36 -49.34 2.65
CA SER A 107 29.43 -49.69 4.08
C SER A 107 28.42 -50.77 4.44
N GLN A 108 28.68 -52.00 3.95
CA GLN A 108 28.11 -53.19 4.59
C GLN A 108 28.74 -53.35 5.98
N PRO A 109 27.96 -53.42 7.08
CA PRO A 109 28.52 -53.81 8.35
C PRO A 109 28.99 -55.26 8.24
N GLU A 110 30.28 -55.48 8.48
CA GLU A 110 30.89 -56.82 8.54
C GLU A 110 30.06 -57.72 9.46
N LEU A 111 29.53 -58.78 8.86
CA LEU A 111 28.90 -59.88 9.56
C LEU A 111 29.95 -60.52 10.47
N PHE A 112 29.59 -60.61 11.74
CA PHE A 112 30.26 -61.39 12.78
C PHE A 112 30.81 -62.71 12.27
N ASP A 113 32.13 -62.89 12.38
CA ASP A 113 32.77 -64.20 12.39
C ASP A 113 33.44 -64.43 13.76
N GLU A 114 32.89 -65.45 14.44
CA GLU A 114 33.42 -66.34 15.50
C GLU A 114 34.01 -65.81 16.82
#